data_AF-A0A1W9HTP3-F1
#
_entry.id   AF-A0A1W9HTP3-F1
#
_cell.length_a   1.000
_cell.length_b   1.000
_cell.length_c   1.000
_cell.angle_alpha   90.00
_cell.angle_beta   90.00
_cell.angle_gamma   90.00
#
_symmetry.space_group_name_H-M   'P 1'
#
loop_
_entity.id
_entity.type
_entity.pdbx_description
1 polymer ?
#
loop_
_entity_poly.entity_id
_entity_poly.type
_entity_poly.pdbx_seq_one_letter_code
_entity_poly.pdbx_strand_id
1 'polypeptide(L)'
;MAHHNTGHGPSSNSHAHHIIPMKVYLSVFATLLVMTLVTVWAATHDFGVMNTPVALLIATFKATLVLAFFMHLKYDNMMNRVIIAVALSFVFLLFLFSGLDIYTRIMEHSTL
;
A
#
# COMPACT_ATOMS: atom_id res chain seq x y z
N MET A 1 15.01 -56.41 38.32
CA MET A 1 15.12 -54.97 38.64
C MET A 1 15.33 -54.22 37.33
N ALA A 2 14.27 -53.64 36.78
CA ALA A 2 14.35 -52.77 35.60
C ALA A 2 13.45 -51.57 35.87
N HIS A 3 14.07 -50.48 36.31
CA HIS A 3 13.47 -49.15 36.36
C HIS A 3 14.00 -48.40 35.14
N HIS A 4 13.12 -48.05 34.20
CA HIS A 4 13.39 -46.97 33.26
C HIS A 4 12.14 -46.09 33.21
N ASN A 5 12.12 -45.09 34.09
CA ASN A 5 11.14 -44.02 34.15
C ASN A 5 11.70 -42.84 33.34
N THR A 6 11.34 -42.73 32.07
CA THR A 6 11.56 -41.51 31.29
C THR A 6 10.32 -40.62 31.41
N GLY A 7 10.39 -39.72 32.39
CA GLY A 7 9.41 -38.68 32.61
C GLY A 7 9.28 -37.82 31.35
N HIS A 8 8.10 -37.88 30.73
CA HIS A 8 7.69 -36.95 29.70
C HIS A 8 7.35 -35.63 30.41
N GLY A 9 8.34 -34.75 30.52
CA GLY A 9 8.10 -33.38 30.94
C GLY A 9 7.20 -32.68 29.92
N PRO A 10 6.19 -31.90 30.33
CA PRO A 10 5.38 -31.14 29.40
C PRO A 10 6.26 -30.07 28.77
N SER A 11 6.64 -30.27 27.51
CA SER A 11 7.25 -29.26 26.66
C SER A 11 6.21 -28.19 26.37
N SER A 12 6.09 -27.22 27.29
CA SER A 12 5.36 -25.97 27.09
C SER A 12 6.08 -25.13 26.02
N ASN A 13 5.92 -25.51 24.76
CA ASN A 13 6.22 -24.65 23.62
C ASN A 13 5.12 -23.58 23.57
N SER A 14 5.29 -22.55 24.38
CA SER A 14 4.56 -21.30 24.27
C SER A 14 4.89 -20.70 22.90
N HIS A 15 4.07 -21.03 21.92
CA HIS A 15 4.04 -20.36 20.62
C HIS A 15 3.68 -18.90 20.86
N ALA A 16 4.69 -18.07 21.11
CA ALA A 16 4.57 -16.62 21.12
C ALA A 16 4.24 -16.17 19.70
N HIS A 17 2.95 -16.25 19.37
CA HIS A 17 2.36 -15.70 18.16
C HIS A 17 2.75 -14.22 18.16
N HIS A 18 3.69 -13.83 17.29
CA HIS A 18 4.14 -12.44 17.17
C HIS A 18 3.04 -11.64 16.45
N ILE A 19 1.94 -11.42 17.17
CA ILE A 19 0.84 -10.57 16.74
C ILE A 19 1.37 -9.14 16.82
N ILE A 20 1.77 -8.63 15.66
CA ILE A 20 1.89 -7.20 15.38
C ILE A 20 0.82 -6.43 16.17
N PRO A 21 1.22 -5.51 17.06
CA PRO A 21 0.29 -4.91 17.99
C PRO A 21 -0.75 -4.08 17.22
N MET A 22 -2.04 -4.32 17.51
CA MET A 22 -3.21 -3.60 16.95
C MET A 22 -3.03 -2.07 16.92
N LYS A 23 -2.21 -1.55 17.85
CA LYS A 23 -1.83 -0.14 17.97
C LYS A 23 -1.19 0.43 16.70
N VAL A 24 -0.42 -0.36 15.94
CA VAL A 24 0.23 0.08 14.69
C VAL A 24 -0.84 0.34 13.62
N TYR A 25 -1.78 -0.59 13.44
CA TYR A 25 -2.87 -0.43 12.50
C TYR A 25 -3.77 0.76 12.83
N LEU A 26 -4.09 0.95 14.11
CA LEU A 26 -4.87 2.10 14.58
C LEU A 26 -4.16 3.44 14.34
N SER A 27 -2.85 3.50 14.53
CA SER A 27 -2.05 4.70 14.25
C SER A 27 -2.04 5.06 12.76
N VAL A 28 -1.85 4.05 11.90
CA VAL A 28 -1.88 4.26 10.44
C VAL A 28 -3.28 4.63 9.99
N PHE A 29 -4.33 4.01 10.55
CA PHE A 29 -5.72 4.37 10.27
C PHE A 29 -6.01 5.84 10.61
N ALA A 30 -5.57 6.32 11.78
CA ALA A 30 -5.69 7.73 12.13
C ALA A 30 -4.94 8.64 11.15
N THR A 31 -3.73 8.25 10.73
CA THR A 31 -2.94 8.97 9.72
C THR A 31 -3.68 9.06 8.39
N LEU A 32 -4.31 7.97 7.93
CA LEU A 32 -5.10 7.95 6.69
C LEU A 32 -6.36 8.84 6.79
N LEU A 33 -7.00 8.89 7.96
CA LEU A 33 -8.13 9.78 8.20
C LEU A 33 -7.71 11.24 8.09
N VAL A 34 -6.62 11.62 8.75
CA VAL A 34 -6.06 12.99 8.66
C VAL A 34 -5.75 13.33 7.20
N MET A 35 -5.06 12.44 6.49
CA MET A 35 -4.77 12.65 5.07
C MET A 35 -6.03 12.79 4.22
N THR A 36 -7.13 12.15 4.61
CA THR A 36 -8.42 12.27 3.92
C THR A 36 -9.08 13.60 4.16
N LEU A 37 -9.05 14.11 5.38
CA LEU A 37 -9.48 15.48 5.67
C LEU A 37 -8.66 16.49 4.87
N VAL A 38 -7.35 16.31 4.78
CA VAL A 38 -6.46 17.15 3.95
C VAL A 38 -6.85 17.06 2.48
N THR A 39 -7.27 15.89 1.97
CA THR A 39 -7.72 15.75 0.57
C THR A 39 -9.03 16.48 0.33
N VAL A 40 -10.00 16.36 1.26
CA VAL A 40 -11.28 17.07 1.15
C VAL A 40 -11.04 18.57 1.19
N TRP A 41 -10.18 19.04 2.09
CA TRP A 41 -9.82 20.45 2.18
C TRP A 41 -9.11 20.94 0.92
N ALA A 42 -8.14 20.18 0.40
CA ALA A 42 -7.49 20.48 -0.87
C ALA A 42 -8.51 20.53 -2.03
N ALA A 43 -9.49 19.63 -2.05
CA ALA A 43 -10.55 19.62 -3.06
C ALA A 43 -11.52 20.81 -2.95
N THR A 44 -11.62 21.46 -1.79
CA THR A 44 -12.39 22.72 -1.64
C THR A 44 -11.63 23.96 -2.12
N HIS A 45 -10.32 23.87 -2.31
CA HIS A 45 -9.52 24.93 -2.90
C HIS A 45 -9.34 24.68 -4.40
N ASP A 46 -9.75 25.65 -5.21
CA ASP A 46 -9.55 25.54 -6.65
C ASP A 46 -8.13 25.97 -7.02
N PHE A 47 -7.26 24.98 -7.20
CA PHE A 47 -5.89 25.19 -7.68
C PHE A 47 -5.82 25.27 -9.23
N GLY A 48 -6.97 25.33 -9.91
CA GLY A 48 -7.05 25.32 -11.37
C GLY A 48 -6.43 24.07 -11.97
N VAL A 49 -5.53 24.25 -12.94
CA VAL A 49 -4.82 23.14 -13.62
C VAL A 49 -4.00 22.25 -12.68
N MET A 50 -3.64 22.75 -11.49
CA MET A 50 -2.83 22.03 -10.52
C MET A 50 -3.65 21.13 -9.60
N ASN A 51 -4.99 21.18 -9.66
CA ASN A 51 -5.86 20.38 -8.80
C ASN A 51 -5.66 18.87 -9.02
N THR A 52 -5.58 18.43 -10.28
CA THR A 52 -5.40 17.01 -10.62
C THR A 52 -4.05 16.46 -10.16
N PRO A 53 -2.89 17.08 -10.46
CA PRO A 53 -1.60 16.62 -9.94
C PRO A 53 -1.53 16.57 -8.41
N VAL A 54 -2.09 17.57 -7.72
CA VAL A 54 -2.11 17.62 -6.25
C VAL A 54 -2.97 16.49 -5.68
N ALA A 55 -4.16 16.27 -6.23
CA ALA A 55 -5.02 15.17 -5.82
C ALA A 55 -4.34 13.81 -6.05
N LEU A 56 -3.64 13.64 -7.17
CA LEU A 56 -2.89 12.43 -7.50
C LEU A 56 -1.74 12.18 -6.52
N LEU A 57 -0.96 13.21 -6.18
CA LEU A 57 0.13 13.09 -5.20
C LEU A 57 -0.37 12.65 -3.82
N ILE A 58 -1.45 13.27 -3.33
CA ILE A 58 -2.05 12.91 -2.05
C ILE A 58 -2.59 11.47 -2.11
N ALA A 59 -3.23 11.09 -3.21
CA ALA A 59 -3.73 9.74 -3.42
C ALA A 59 -2.59 8.70 -3.43
N THR A 60 -1.48 8.96 -4.11
CA THR A 60 -0.31 8.06 -4.14
C THR A 60 0.27 7.86 -2.74
N PHE A 61 0.43 8.93 -1.95
CA PHE A 61 0.95 8.83 -0.59
C PHE A 61 0.04 7.98 0.32
N LYS A 62 -1.28 8.15 0.23
CA LYS A 62 -2.24 7.28 0.93
C LYS A 62 -2.08 5.83 0.49
N ALA A 63 -2.00 5.58 -0.81
CA ALA A 63 -1.86 4.23 -1.36
C ALA A 63 -0.57 3.55 -0.86
N THR A 64 0.54 4.29 -0.75
CA THR A 64 1.80 3.77 -0.19
C THR A 64 1.65 3.36 1.27
N LEU A 65 0.98 4.17 2.10
CA LEU A 65 0.72 3.81 3.51
C LEU A 65 -0.16 2.56 3.62
N VAL A 66 -1.19 2.45 2.76
CA VAL A 66 -2.05 1.26 2.71
C VAL A 66 -1.27 0.02 2.33
N LEU A 67 -0.44 0.09 1.28
CA LEU A 67 0.43 -1.02 0.86
C LEU A 67 1.40 -1.43 1.97
N ALA A 68 2.11 -0.47 2.55
CA ALA A 68 3.15 -0.75 3.53
C ALA A 68 2.61 -1.43 4.81
N PHE A 69 1.46 -0.98 5.31
CA PHE A 69 0.94 -1.39 6.61
C PHE A 69 -0.27 -2.34 6.52
N PHE A 70 -1.32 -1.99 5.77
CA PHE A 70 -2.55 -2.78 5.72
C PHE A 70 -2.43 -4.04 4.86
N MET A 71 -1.69 -3.98 3.76
CA MET A 71 -1.32 -5.18 2.99
C MET A 71 -0.14 -5.95 3.61
N HIS A 72 0.29 -5.53 4.80
CA HIS A 72 1.37 -6.13 5.57
C HIS A 72 2.71 -6.20 4.82
N LEU A 73 2.86 -5.45 3.73
CA LEU A 73 3.97 -5.56 2.79
C LEU A 73 5.34 -5.28 3.42
N LYS A 74 5.38 -4.43 4.46
CA LYS A 74 6.59 -4.12 5.22
C LYS A 74 7.07 -5.28 6.11
N TYR A 75 6.15 -6.16 6.54
CA TYR A 75 6.39 -7.18 7.56
C TYR A 75 6.20 -8.61 7.03
N ASP A 76 5.65 -8.75 5.83
CA ASP A 76 5.43 -10.02 5.13
C ASP A 76 6.64 -10.41 4.24
N ASN A 77 6.54 -11.57 3.62
CA ASN A 77 7.56 -12.20 2.80
C ASN A 77 7.93 -11.37 1.57
N MET A 78 9.20 -11.50 1.14
CA MET A 78 9.74 -10.86 -0.07
C MET A 78 8.91 -11.16 -1.33
N MET A 79 8.27 -12.34 -1.39
CA MET A 79 7.38 -12.73 -2.51
C MET A 79 6.22 -11.73 -2.70
N ASN A 80 5.53 -11.34 -1.62
CA ASN A 80 4.40 -10.41 -1.68
C ASN A 80 4.85 -9.03 -2.17
N ARG A 81 6.03 -8.58 -1.72
CA ARG A 81 6.68 -7.34 -2.20
C ARG A 81 6.92 -7.34 -3.70
N VAL A 82 7.43 -8.44 -4.24
CA VAL A 82 7.71 -8.56 -5.68
C VAL A 82 6.41 -8.58 -6.49
N ILE A 83 5.39 -9.34 -6.06
CA ILE A 83 4.10 -9.43 -6.76
C ILE A 83 3.46 -8.04 -6.86
N ILE A 84 3.41 -7.29 -5.76
CA ILE A 84 2.86 -5.93 -5.76
C ILE A 84 3.70 -4.99 -6.63
N ALA A 85 5.03 -5.08 -6.58
CA ALA A 85 5.90 -4.27 -7.43
C ALA A 85 5.63 -4.52 -8.92
N VAL A 86 5.52 -5.79 -9.34
CA VAL A 86 5.20 -6.16 -10.73
C VAL A 86 3.83 -5.66 -11.13
N ALA A 87 2.82 -5.81 -10.26
CA ALA A 87 1.47 -5.31 -10.51
C ALA A 87 1.46 -3.78 -10.70
N LEU A 88 2.17 -3.03 -9.83
CA LEU A 88 2.30 -1.58 -9.96
C LEU A 88 3.08 -1.17 -11.22
N SER A 89 4.12 -1.91 -11.59
CA SER A 89 4.83 -1.67 -12.86
C SER A 89 3.89 -1.84 -14.06
N PHE A 90 3.02 -2.84 -14.05
CA PHE A 90 2.06 -3.06 -15.12
C PHE A 90 1.02 -1.94 -15.21
N VAL A 91 0.49 -1.50 -14.06
CA VAL A 91 -0.43 -0.34 -13.99
C VAL A 91 0.27 0.92 -14.50
N PHE A 92 1.52 1.15 -14.10
CA PHE A 92 2.31 2.28 -14.57
C PHE A 92 2.51 2.24 -16.09
N LEU A 93 2.86 1.07 -16.65
CA LEU A 93 3.01 0.89 -18.10
C LEU A 93 1.69 1.12 -18.84
N LEU A 94 0.56 0.66 -18.29
CA LEU A 94 -0.77 0.91 -18.85
C LEU A 94 -1.04 2.41 -18.92
N PHE A 95 -0.89 3.14 -17.80
CA PHE A 95 -1.10 4.59 -17.79
C PHE A 95 -0.15 5.34 -18.73
N LEU A 96 1.12 4.93 -18.78
CA LEU A 96 2.10 5.51 -19.69
C LEU A 96 1.66 5.31 -21.16
N PHE A 97 1.31 4.09 -21.54
CA PHE A 97 0.91 3.78 -22.91
C PHE A 97 -0.41 4.44 -23.30
N SER A 98 -1.42 4.41 -22.43
CA SER A 98 -2.69 5.12 -22.65
C SER A 98 -2.50 6.63 -22.74
N GLY A 99 -1.60 7.21 -21.93
CA GLY A 99 -1.23 8.62 -22.04
C GLY A 99 -0.62 8.93 -23.40
N LEU A 100 0.39 8.16 -23.81
CA LEU A 100 1.06 8.32 -25.11
C LEU A 100 0.12 8.15 -26.31
N ASP A 101 -0.82 7.21 -26.24
CA ASP A 101 -1.87 7.03 -27.25
C ASP A 101 -2.75 8.29 -27.36
N ILE A 102 -3.21 8.83 -26.23
CA ILE A 102 -3.99 10.08 -26.18
C ILE A 102 -3.20 11.26 -26.77
N TYR A 103 -1.93 11.41 -26.36
CA TYR A 103 -1.10 12.52 -26.83
C TYR A 103 -0.89 12.44 -28.34
N THR A 104 -0.61 11.25 -28.87
CA THR A 104 -0.44 11.03 -30.31
C THR A 104 -1.71 11.36 -31.08
N ARG A 105 -2.89 10.90 -30.62
CA ARG A 105 -4.19 11.19 -31.27
C ARG A 105 -4.55 12.68 -31.28
N ILE A 106 -4.27 13.39 -30.19
CA ILE A 106 -4.56 14.82 -30.07
C ILE A 106 -3.70 15.64 -31.03
N MET A 107 -2.41 15.28 -31.20
CA MET A 107 -1.53 15.98 -32.12
C MET A 107 -2.02 15.85 -33.58
N GLU A 108 -2.43 14.65 -34.00
CA GLU A 108 -2.98 14.41 -35.34
C GLU A 108 -4.29 15.19 -35.61
N HIS A 109 -5.18 15.28 -34.62
CA HIS A 109 -6.46 16.01 -34.78
C HIS A 109 -6.27 17.54 -34.73
N SER A 110 -5.22 18.05 -34.11
CA SER A 110 -4.95 19.51 -34.02
C SER A 110 -4.24 20.07 -35.25
N THR A 111 -3.72 19.21 -36.13
CA THR A 111 -2.99 19.59 -37.34
C THR A 111 -3.85 19.65 -38.62
N LEU A 112 -5.16 19.36 -38.53
CA LEU A 112 -6.16 19.55 -39.60
C LEU A 112 -7.13 20.67 -39.25
#